data_AF-A0A8S0FXS5-F1
#
_entry.id   AF-A0A8S0FXS5-F1
#
_cell.length_a   1.000
_cell.length_b   1.000
_cell.length_c   1.000
_cell.angle_alpha   90.00
_cell.angle_beta   90.00
_cell.angle_gamma   90.00
#
_symmetry.space_group_name_H-M   'P 1'
#
loop_
_entity.id
_entity.type
_entity.pdbx_description
1 polymer ?
#
loop_
_entity_poly.entity_id
_entity_poly.type
_entity_poly.pdbx_seq_one_letter_code
_entity_poly.pdbx_strand_id
1 'polypeptide(L)'
;MKLRWFAFLIVLLAGCSSKHDYTNPPWNAKVPVQRAMQWMPISQKAGAAWGVDPQLITAIIAIESGGNPNAVSKSNAIGLMQIKASTSGRDVYRRMGWSGEQPHIRRPAS
;
A
#
# COMPACT_ATOMS: atom_id res chain seq x y z
N MET A 1 49.21 23.38 -4.80
CA MET A 1 47.77 23.62 -5.04
C MET A 1 46.97 22.32 -5.17
N LYS A 2 47.17 21.31 -4.29
CA LYS A 2 46.52 19.99 -4.41
C LYS A 2 45.76 19.55 -3.15
N LEU A 3 46.07 20.10 -1.98
CA LEU A 3 45.47 19.70 -0.71
C LEU A 3 44.05 20.27 -0.49
N ARG A 4 43.77 21.46 -1.03
CA ARG A 4 42.43 22.09 -0.95
C ARG A 4 41.37 21.30 -1.72
N TRP A 5 41.76 20.63 -2.82
CA TRP A 5 40.86 19.81 -3.63
C TRP A 5 40.46 18.51 -2.91
N PHE A 6 41.38 17.88 -2.17
CA PHE A 6 41.07 16.70 -1.37
C PHE A 6 40.10 16.99 -0.22
N ALA A 7 40.20 18.16 0.41
CA ALA A 7 39.27 18.57 1.47
C ALA A 7 37.83 18.72 0.96
N PHE A 8 37.63 19.29 -0.24
CA PHE A 8 36.30 19.37 -0.87
C PHE A 8 35.72 17.99 -1.21
N LEU A 9 36.56 17.03 -1.60
CA LEU A 9 36.14 15.66 -1.91
C LEU A 9 35.63 14.91 -0.65
N ILE A 10 36.27 15.12 0.50
CA ILE A 10 35.90 14.49 1.78
C ILE A 10 34.56 15.03 2.29
N VAL A 11 34.30 16.34 2.13
CA VAL A 11 33.02 16.97 2.53
C VAL A 11 31.87 16.53 1.62
N LEU A 12 32.12 16.29 0.33
CA LEU A 12 31.12 15.77 -0.62
C LEU A 12 30.72 14.31 -0.37
N LEU A 13 31.64 13.50 0.17
CA LEU A 13 31.40 12.07 0.46
C LEU A 13 30.79 11.82 1.85
N ALA A 14 30.83 12.82 2.75
CA ALA A 14 30.10 12.79 4.02
C ALA A 14 28.61 13.09 3.80
N GLY A 15 27.96 12.33 2.91
CA GLY A 15 26.51 12.36 2.75
C GLY A 15 25.86 12.01 4.09
N CYS A 16 25.14 12.97 4.67
CA CYS A 16 24.41 12.78 5.91
C CYS A 16 23.36 11.68 5.74
N SER A 17 23.57 10.52 6.36
CA SER A 17 22.53 9.50 6.55
C SER A 17 21.55 10.01 7.62
N SER A 18 20.55 10.81 7.22
CA SER A 18 19.52 11.26 8.14
C SER A 18 18.59 10.09 8.49
N LYS A 19 18.42 9.83 9.80
CA LYS A 19 17.47 8.82 10.28
C LYS A 19 16.05 9.34 10.02
N HIS A 20 15.28 8.63 9.20
CA HIS A 20 13.86 8.91 9.01
C HIS A 20 13.07 8.40 10.22
N ASP A 21 12.26 9.28 10.80
CA ASP A 21 11.27 8.91 11.82
C ASP A 21 9.98 8.47 11.11
N TYR A 22 9.77 7.15 11.02
CA TYR A 22 8.57 6.58 10.41
C TYR A 22 7.34 6.63 11.34
N THR A 23 7.49 7.10 12.58
CA THR A 23 6.40 7.23 13.55
C THR A 23 5.73 8.61 13.52
N ASN A 24 6.33 9.57 12.82
CA ASN A 24 5.86 10.95 12.71
C ASN A 24 5.41 11.26 11.26
N PRO A 25 4.17 11.76 11.03
CA PRO A 25 3.12 12.04 12.02
C PRO A 25 2.47 10.79 12.61
N PRO A 26 2.00 10.83 13.86
CA PRO A 26 1.31 9.69 14.47
C PRO A 26 0.02 9.38 13.72
N TRP A 27 -0.19 8.11 13.39
CA TRP A 27 -1.42 7.64 12.73
C TRP A 27 -2.45 7.15 13.76
N ASN A 28 -3.64 7.75 13.77
CA ASN A 28 -4.73 7.33 14.65
C ASN A 28 -5.57 6.22 14.00
N ALA A 29 -5.41 4.99 14.48
CA ALA A 29 -6.04 3.79 13.95
C ALA A 29 -7.56 3.68 14.22
N LYS A 30 -8.10 4.43 15.19
CA LYS A 30 -9.44 4.16 15.76
C LYS A 30 -10.54 4.15 14.70
N VAL A 31 -10.65 5.22 13.91
CA VAL A 31 -11.71 5.38 12.91
C VAL A 31 -11.48 4.47 11.69
N PRO A 32 -10.26 4.40 11.10
CA PRO A 32 -9.99 3.50 9.99
C PRO A 32 -10.27 2.03 10.30
N VAL A 33 -9.84 1.54 11.47
CA VAL A 33 -10.08 0.16 11.90
C VAL A 33 -11.57 -0.08 12.16
N GLN A 34 -12.27 0.85 12.82
CA GLN A 34 -13.71 0.70 13.05
C GLN A 34 -14.50 0.57 11.74
N ARG A 35 -14.14 1.32 10.70
CA ARG A 35 -14.75 1.19 9.36
C ARG A 35 -14.34 -0.13 8.69
N ALA A 36 -13.07 -0.52 8.80
CA ALA A 36 -12.59 -1.78 8.25
C ALA A 36 -13.29 -3.01 8.88
N MET A 37 -13.63 -2.95 10.17
CA MET A 37 -14.33 -4.03 10.88
C MET A 37 -15.72 -4.35 10.29
N GLN A 38 -16.36 -3.41 9.58
CA GLN A 38 -17.61 -3.69 8.85
C GLN A 38 -17.43 -4.79 7.79
N TRP A 39 -16.21 -4.99 7.31
CA TRP A 39 -15.82 -6.00 6.32
C TRP A 39 -15.26 -7.28 6.94
N MET A 40 -15.31 -7.41 8.28
CA MET A 40 -14.77 -8.59 8.99
C MET A 40 -15.38 -9.92 8.51
N PRO A 41 -16.70 -10.05 8.26
CA PRO A 41 -17.25 -11.32 7.75
C PRO A 41 -16.65 -11.75 6.39
N ILE A 42 -16.39 -10.79 5.50
CA ILE A 42 -15.74 -11.04 4.21
C ILE A 42 -14.26 -11.35 4.41
N SER A 43 -13.59 -10.64 5.32
CA SER A 43 -12.19 -10.88 5.68
C SER A 43 -11.97 -12.27 6.29
N GLN A 44 -12.91 -12.75 7.12
CA GLN A 44 -12.90 -14.11 7.68
C GLN A 44 -13.06 -15.17 6.59
N LYS A 45 -14.04 -14.99 5.70
CA LYS A 45 -14.25 -15.91 4.58
C LYS A 45 -13.06 -15.95 3.63
N ALA A 46 -12.50 -14.80 3.28
CA ALA A 46 -11.32 -14.69 2.42
C ALA A 46 -10.08 -15.28 3.11
N GLY A 47 -9.86 -14.96 4.38
CA GLY A 47 -8.74 -15.47 5.18
C GLY A 47 -8.75 -16.99 5.28
N ALA A 48 -9.92 -17.59 5.55
CA ALA A 48 -10.08 -19.04 5.56
C ALA A 48 -9.80 -19.69 4.19
N ALA A 49 -10.24 -19.07 3.09
CA ALA A 49 -10.03 -19.60 1.74
C ALA A 49 -8.58 -19.52 1.27
N TRP A 50 -7.83 -18.50 1.70
CA TRP A 50 -6.47 -18.22 1.24
C TRP A 50 -5.38 -18.50 2.27
N GLY A 51 -5.74 -18.97 3.48
CA GLY A 51 -4.78 -19.24 4.56
C GLY A 51 -4.13 -17.97 5.12
N VAL A 52 -4.88 -16.86 5.17
CA VAL A 52 -4.40 -15.55 5.63
C VAL A 52 -5.20 -15.12 6.86
N ASP A 53 -4.56 -14.50 7.85
CA ASP A 53 -5.24 -14.00 9.05
C ASP A 53 -6.27 -12.90 8.70
N PRO A 54 -7.55 -13.05 9.07
CA PRO A 54 -8.56 -12.01 8.89
C PRO A 54 -8.22 -10.67 9.55
N GLN A 55 -7.47 -10.68 10.65
CA GLN A 55 -7.01 -9.45 11.30
C GLN A 55 -5.99 -8.70 10.44
N LEU A 56 -5.08 -9.43 9.78
CA LEU A 56 -4.13 -8.85 8.82
C LEU A 56 -4.88 -8.23 7.63
N ILE A 57 -5.86 -8.94 7.06
CA ILE A 57 -6.70 -8.42 5.97
C ILE A 57 -7.39 -7.12 6.41
N THR A 58 -8.00 -7.12 7.60
CA THR A 58 -8.71 -5.95 8.15
C THR A 58 -7.75 -4.77 8.41
N ALA A 59 -6.54 -5.04 8.91
CA ALA A 59 -5.52 -4.01 9.12
C ALA A 59 -5.08 -3.37 7.79
N ILE A 60 -4.88 -4.17 6.74
CA ILE A 60 -4.57 -3.67 5.39
C ILE A 60 -5.72 -2.79 4.89
N ILE A 61 -6.98 -3.22 5.03
CA ILE A 61 -8.13 -2.40 4.64
C ILE A 61 -8.14 -1.04 5.36
N ALA A 62 -7.82 -1.03 6.66
CA ALA A 62 -7.77 0.19 7.46
C ALA A 62 -6.67 1.15 6.97
N ILE A 63 -5.49 0.64 6.63
CA ILE A 63 -4.35 1.44 6.16
C ILE A 63 -4.59 1.94 4.73
N GLU A 64 -5.07 1.08 3.84
CA GLU A 64 -5.13 1.35 2.39
C GLU A 64 -6.32 2.22 1.99
N SER A 65 -7.49 2.01 2.60
CA SER A 65 -8.73 2.69 2.20
C SER A 65 -9.49 3.33 3.36
N GLY A 66 -9.09 3.06 4.61
CA GLY A 66 -9.88 3.42 5.78
C GLY A 66 -11.28 2.79 5.77
N GLY A 67 -11.43 1.63 5.11
CA GLY A 67 -12.70 0.93 4.94
C GLY A 67 -13.60 1.46 3.81
N ASN A 68 -13.10 2.34 2.94
CA ASN A 68 -13.87 2.87 1.80
C ASN A 68 -13.79 1.92 0.57
N PRO A 69 -14.89 1.24 0.19
CA PRO A 69 -14.88 0.34 -0.97
C PRO A 69 -14.72 1.06 -2.31
N ASN A 70 -14.92 2.37 -2.37
CA ASN A 70 -14.80 3.18 -3.59
C ASN A 70 -13.46 3.95 -3.66
N ALA A 71 -12.48 3.61 -2.81
CA ALA A 71 -11.19 4.28 -2.81
C ALA A 71 -10.43 4.06 -4.13
N VAL A 72 -9.88 5.14 -4.70
CA VAL A 72 -9.05 5.10 -5.92
C VAL A 72 -7.79 5.93 -5.71
N SER A 73 -6.62 5.29 -5.69
CA SER A 73 -5.35 5.99 -5.53
C SER A 73 -4.99 6.83 -6.77
N LYS A 74 -3.92 7.64 -6.64
CA LYS A 74 -3.31 8.35 -7.77
C LYS A 74 -2.71 7.38 -8.80
N SER A 75 -2.26 6.21 -8.37
CA SER A 75 -1.63 5.18 -9.20
C SER A 75 -2.62 4.11 -9.71
N ASN A 76 -3.93 4.39 -9.55
CA ASN A 76 -5.05 3.54 -9.94
C ASN A 76 -5.15 2.20 -9.21
N ALA A 77 -4.83 2.21 -7.92
CA ALA A 77 -5.13 1.14 -6.98
C ALA A 77 -6.57 1.30 -6.48
N ILE A 78 -7.33 0.20 -6.38
CA ILE A 78 -8.79 0.23 -6.28
C ILE A 78 -9.30 -0.50 -5.04
N GLY A 79 -10.31 0.09 -4.40
CA GLY A 79 -11.16 -0.54 -3.41
C GLY A 79 -10.52 -0.70 -2.03
N LEU A 80 -11.08 -1.62 -1.25
CA LEU A 80 -10.77 -1.78 0.18
C LEU A 80 -9.29 -2.04 0.46
N MET A 81 -8.64 -2.85 -0.36
CA MET A 81 -7.23 -3.24 -0.20
C MET A 81 -6.31 -2.58 -1.24
N GLN A 82 -6.81 -1.59 -1.98
CA GLN A 82 -6.04 -0.88 -3.01
C GLN A 82 -5.30 -1.83 -3.97
N ILE A 83 -6.05 -2.73 -4.61
CA ILE A 83 -5.51 -3.65 -5.60
C ILE A 83 -5.30 -2.92 -6.92
N LYS A 84 -4.10 -3.05 -7.49
CA LYS A 84 -3.78 -2.52 -8.82
C LYS A 84 -3.88 -3.62 -9.86
N ALA A 85 -4.80 -3.44 -10.81
CA ALA A 85 -5.10 -4.38 -11.89
C ALA A 85 -3.82 -4.86 -12.61
N SER A 86 -2.91 -3.95 -12.96
CA SER A 86 -1.73 -4.27 -13.78
C SER A 86 -0.58 -4.94 -13.06
N THR A 87 -0.71 -5.12 -11.75
CA THR A 87 0.30 -5.77 -10.91
C THR A 87 -0.38 -6.87 -10.10
N SER A 88 -0.71 -6.61 -8.84
CA SER A 88 -1.41 -7.54 -7.94
C SER A 88 -2.64 -8.22 -8.55
N GLY A 89 -3.48 -7.50 -9.30
CA GLY A 89 -4.65 -8.08 -9.95
C GLY A 89 -4.28 -9.14 -11.00
N ARG A 90 -3.32 -8.81 -11.88
CA ARG A 90 -2.77 -9.71 -12.90
C ARG A 90 -2.07 -10.92 -12.28
N ASP A 91 -1.35 -10.73 -11.18
CA ASP A 91 -0.63 -11.82 -10.51
C ASP A 91 -1.61 -12.82 -9.88
N VAL A 92 -2.71 -12.33 -9.27
CA VAL A 92 -3.80 -13.20 -8.78
C VAL A 92 -4.49 -13.91 -9.95
N TYR A 93 -4.77 -13.22 -11.06
CA TYR A 93 -5.35 -13.85 -12.26
C TYR A 93 -4.49 -15.01 -12.77
N ARG A 94 -3.17 -14.78 -12.89
CA ARG A 94 -2.21 -15.81 -13.26
C ARG A 94 -2.22 -16.98 -12.28
N ARG A 95 -2.26 -16.71 -10.97
CA ARG A 95 -2.32 -17.74 -9.92
C ARG A 95 -3.59 -18.60 -10.00
N MET A 96 -4.68 -18.03 -10.51
CA MET A 96 -5.96 -18.70 -10.75
C MET A 96 -6.03 -19.42 -12.11
N GLY A 97 -5.00 -19.29 -12.96
CA GLY A 97 -5.02 -19.84 -14.32
C GLY A 97 -5.90 -19.06 -15.30
N TRP A 98 -6.26 -17.82 -14.96
CA TRP A 98 -7.06 -16.95 -15.81
C TRP A 98 -6.18 -16.09 -16.72
N SER A 99 -6.65 -15.84 -17.94
CA SER A 99 -5.99 -14.95 -18.89
C SER A 99 -6.49 -13.51 -18.75
N GLY A 100 -5.67 -12.56 -19.23
CA GLY A 100 -6.00 -11.14 -19.23
C GLY A 100 -5.64 -10.41 -17.93
N GLU A 101 -6.31 -9.29 -17.73
CA GLU A 101 -6.11 -8.39 -16.59
C GLU A 101 -7.46 -7.94 -16.04
N GLN A 102 -7.51 -7.59 -14.76
CA GLN A 102 -8.70 -6.96 -14.19
C GLN A 102 -9.01 -5.65 -14.92
N PRO A 103 -10.30 -5.34 -15.18
CA PRO A 103 -10.67 -4.07 -15.80
C PRO A 103 -10.16 -2.87 -14.98
N HIS A 104 -9.52 -1.91 -15.66
CA HIS A 104 -9.17 -0.65 -15.03
C HIS A 104 -10.43 0.19 -14.82
N ILE A 105 -10.75 0.52 -13.56
CA ILE A 105 -11.70 1.61 -13.30
C ILE A 105 -11.00 2.92 -13.72
N ARG A 106 -11.59 3.64 -14.68
CA ARG A 106 -11.13 5.00 -15.01
C ARG A 106 -11.65 5.92 -13.91
N ARG A 107 -10.80 6.76 -13.34
CA ARG A 107 -11.28 7.88 -12.52
C ARG A 107 -12.28 8.69 -13.36
N PRO A 108 -13.47 9.04 -12.83
CA PRO A 108 -14.29 10.04 -13.49
C PRO A 108 -13.44 11.31 -13.64
N ALA A 109 -13.48 11.91 -14.83
CA ALA A 109 -12.82 13.20 -15.05
C ALA A 109 -13.40 14.19 -14.04
N SER A 110 -12.52 14.81 -13.25
CA SER A 110 -12.85 15.90 -12.33
C SER A 110 -13.30 17.12 -13.09
#